data_AF-A0A419YZ08-F1
#
_entry.id   AF-A0A419YZ08-F1
#
_cell.length_a   1.000
_cell.length_b   1.000
_cell.length_c   1.000
_cell.angle_alpha   90.00
_cell.angle_beta   90.00
_cell.angle_gamma   90.00
#
_symmetry.space_group_name_H-M   'P 1'
#
loop_
_entity.id
_entity.type
_entity.pdbx_description
1 polymer ?
#
loop_
_entity_poly.entity_id
_entity_poly.type
_entity_poly.pdbx_seq_one_letter_code
_entity_poly.pdbx_strand_id
1 'polypeptide(L)'
;MMELIEVPTWPVFRRGLVVMQADSLESYVCQTSELPEFAHAPSKAAVLKRLRKRLVPEDRDLWKAGPEAKIRAMTQFDKGYLATEDIVRYTYTLVSAYVDCMQDKCITNPRYRRYFYSFQQAVQGRGSIPSRDNLDTLTGVNFVITGCSQSGRTAYIQRLRNLFGPPFRVVASSLADIKLVWYFPIVVLQWPSCGTLKGLLEQIREKFVSEIKDPASLAPVFRKMRGKSAASAVIAASVLLNVGLFVIDGANAQSLKGQIRDILKFLCRLQGHTNIPLLLSCTDVFMAGAKQLDSDVDAVLSGRIFAFMPMAAPPDNIEAILCGRSLHDVTADDLDKLDFWYQFNLWFWKAGLLSPLLEMPHGLPKWTFKVCRGRIGWLAAGFRALHERLAWEPELLKNGGPSKEVVAEIFEAQLQTYEPACRAIAAYVEDPASISRPAVKLYLDHLPFGAGTILAGLPTRPRLGGGHV
;
A
#
# COMPACT_ATOMS: atom_id res chain seq x y z
N MET A 1 9.74 23.92 26.39
CA MET A 1 10.56 22.88 25.73
C MET A 1 9.70 21.64 25.61
N MET A 2 9.12 21.37 24.44
CA MET A 2 8.47 20.08 24.18
C MET A 2 9.57 19.09 23.80
N GLU A 3 9.78 18.08 24.63
CA GLU A 3 10.59 16.93 24.27
C GLU A 3 10.04 16.36 22.95
N LEU A 4 10.88 16.33 21.92
CA LEU A 4 10.67 15.52 20.74
C LEU A 4 10.68 14.06 21.19
N ILE A 5 9.52 13.55 21.62
CA ILE A 5 9.31 12.12 21.81
C ILE A 5 9.40 11.50 20.42
N GLU A 6 10.61 11.09 20.03
CA GLU A 6 10.83 10.23 18.88
C GLU A 6 9.96 9.00 19.06
N VAL A 7 8.91 8.89 18.26
CA VAL A 7 8.08 7.69 18.25
C VAL A 7 8.94 6.58 17.62
N PRO A 8 9.33 5.53 18.36
CA PRO A 8 10.28 4.55 17.85
C PRO A 8 9.72 3.87 16.60
N THR A 9 10.48 3.83 15.50
CA THR A 9 10.16 3.02 14.32
C THR A 9 9.96 1.57 14.73
N TRP A 10 8.99 0.84 14.15
CA TRP A 10 8.84 -0.59 14.45
C TRP A 10 9.78 -1.41 13.55
N PRO A 11 10.37 -2.52 14.02
CA PRO A 11 10.34 -3.03 15.39
C PRO A 11 10.94 -2.07 16.42
N VAL A 12 10.42 -2.08 17.66
CA VAL A 12 10.97 -1.25 18.75
C VAL A 12 12.35 -1.80 19.08
N PHE A 13 13.39 -1.10 18.66
CA PHE A 13 14.73 -1.26 19.20
C PHE A 13 14.81 -0.42 20.48
N ARG A 14 15.41 -0.93 21.56
CA ARG A 14 15.96 0.00 22.54
C ARG A 14 17.13 0.64 21.81
N ARG A 15 17.06 1.95 21.58
CA ARG A 15 18.13 2.66 20.86
C ARG A 15 19.36 2.74 21.77
N GLY A 16 20.22 1.73 21.73
CA GLY A 16 21.64 1.91 21.98
C GLY A 16 22.25 2.63 20.78
N LEU A 17 22.30 3.96 20.82
CA LEU A 17 22.96 4.77 19.79
C LEU A 17 24.47 4.50 19.85
N VAL A 18 24.97 3.61 18.98
CA VAL A 18 26.40 3.51 18.73
C VAL A 18 26.76 4.62 17.74
N VAL A 19 27.37 5.69 18.26
CA VAL A 19 27.98 6.73 17.42
C VAL A 19 29.19 6.12 16.74
N MET A 20 29.14 5.92 15.41
CA MET A 20 30.30 5.44 14.64
C MET A 20 30.68 6.45 13.56
N GLN A 21 32.00 6.53 13.31
CA GLN A 21 32.63 7.48 12.38
C GLN A 21 32.06 7.34 10.96
N ALA A 22 31.69 8.47 10.39
CA ALA A 22 31.33 8.60 8.98
C ALA A 22 32.58 8.37 8.14
N ASP A 23 32.77 7.14 7.64
CA ASP A 23 33.58 6.79 6.44
C ASP A 23 33.66 5.27 6.17
N SER A 24 33.06 4.40 7.01
CA SER A 24 32.94 2.96 6.70
C SER A 24 31.63 2.62 5.98
N LEU A 25 31.60 1.53 5.20
CA LEU A 25 30.41 0.96 4.53
C LEU A 25 29.25 0.68 5.53
N GLU A 26 29.57 0.66 6.82
CA GLU A 26 28.66 0.47 7.94
C GLU A 26 27.80 1.72 8.23
N SER A 27 28.21 2.90 7.75
CA SER A 27 27.42 4.14 7.84
C SER A 27 26.18 4.15 6.93
N TYR A 28 26.13 3.25 5.93
CA TYR A 28 25.06 3.17 4.94
C TYR A 28 24.01 2.09 5.22
N VAL A 29 24.20 1.27 6.26
CA VAL A 29 23.33 0.15 6.61
C VAL A 29 22.78 0.35 8.02
N CYS A 30 21.46 0.27 8.19
CA CYS A 30 20.85 0.26 9.52
C CYS A 30 21.34 -0.99 10.28
N GLN A 31 22.26 -0.79 11.22
CA GLN A 31 22.82 -1.85 12.06
C GLN A 31 22.45 -1.63 13.53
N THR A 32 22.20 -2.72 14.23
CA THR A 32 22.04 -2.74 15.68
C THR A 32 22.77 -3.94 16.28
N SER A 33 23.19 -3.83 17.54
CA SER A 33 23.69 -4.94 18.34
C SER A 33 22.58 -5.67 19.11
N GLU A 34 21.40 -5.06 19.19
CA GLU A 34 20.26 -5.60 19.92
C GLU A 34 19.31 -6.37 19.01
N LEU A 35 18.80 -7.50 19.52
CA LEU A 35 17.72 -8.21 18.85
C LEU A 35 16.41 -7.43 18.97
N PRO A 36 15.59 -7.36 17.91
CA PRO A 36 14.30 -6.69 17.97
C PRO A 36 13.34 -7.38 18.95
N GLU A 37 12.66 -6.60 19.78
CA GLU A 37 11.59 -7.08 20.66
C GLU A 37 10.22 -6.95 19.96
N PHE A 38 9.60 -8.09 19.65
CA PHE A 38 8.28 -8.16 19.02
C PHE A 38 7.18 -8.49 20.03
N ALA A 39 7.22 -7.94 21.25
CA ALA A 39 6.37 -8.41 22.35
C ALA A 39 4.86 -8.16 22.15
N HIS A 40 4.47 -6.99 21.61
CA HIS A 40 3.06 -6.62 21.46
C HIS A 40 2.81 -5.80 20.20
N ALA A 41 1.64 -5.98 19.60
CA ALA A 41 1.16 -5.08 18.55
C ALA A 41 1.00 -3.64 19.11
N PRO A 42 1.33 -2.61 18.33
CA PRO A 42 1.16 -1.22 18.74
C PRO A 42 -0.32 -0.88 18.92
N SER A 43 -0.64 0.05 19.83
CA SER A 43 -2.02 0.48 20.04
C SER A 43 -2.66 1.05 18.76
N LYS A 44 -3.99 0.96 18.65
CA LYS A 44 -4.77 1.53 17.53
C LYS A 44 -4.41 3.00 17.26
N ALA A 45 -4.21 3.79 18.32
CA ALA A 45 -3.80 5.19 18.24
C ALA A 45 -2.40 5.37 17.63
N ALA A 46 -1.45 4.50 17.99
CA ALA A 46 -0.11 4.52 17.42
C ALA A 46 -0.11 4.14 15.93
N VAL A 47 -0.92 3.15 15.54
CA VAL A 47 -1.12 2.78 14.12
C VAL A 47 -1.70 3.96 13.35
N LEU A 48 -2.77 4.58 13.84
CA LEU A 48 -3.38 5.75 13.22
C LEU A 48 -2.37 6.90 13.03
N LYS A 49 -1.58 7.22 14.07
CA LYS A 49 -0.57 8.28 14.01
C LYS A 49 0.49 8.01 12.93
N ARG A 50 0.90 6.76 12.74
CA ARG A 50 1.93 6.37 11.74
C ARG A 50 1.41 6.25 10.32
N LEU A 51 0.16 5.83 10.16
CA LEU A 51 -0.47 5.78 8.84
C LEU A 51 -0.71 7.18 8.28
N ARG A 52 -1.06 8.14 9.15
CA ARG A 52 -1.25 9.53 8.75
C ARG A 52 0.03 10.10 8.15
N LYS A 53 -0.07 10.63 6.94
CA LYS A 53 0.97 11.47 6.34
C LYS A 53 0.37 12.82 6.00
N ARG A 54 0.97 13.87 6.55
CA ARG A 54 0.62 15.25 6.17
C ARG A 54 0.95 15.49 4.71
N LEU A 55 0.16 16.35 4.09
CA LEU A 55 0.36 16.73 2.69
C LEU A 55 1.45 17.79 2.54
N VAL A 56 1.61 18.65 3.56
CA VAL A 56 2.58 19.74 3.63
C VAL A 56 3.28 19.76 5.00
N PRO A 57 4.48 20.36 5.11
CA PRO A 57 5.16 20.57 6.38
C PRO A 57 4.34 21.40 7.38
N GLU A 58 4.56 21.18 8.68
CA GLU A 58 4.03 22.08 9.72
C GLU A 58 4.95 23.27 9.88
N ASP A 59 4.72 24.28 9.04
CA ASP A 59 5.42 25.55 9.13
C ASP A 59 4.40 26.68 8.86
N ARG A 60 4.21 27.54 9.85
CA ARG A 60 3.25 28.66 9.79
C ARG A 60 3.75 29.78 8.88
N ASP A 61 5.07 29.88 8.68
CA ASP A 61 5.66 30.91 7.83
C ASP A 61 5.33 30.65 6.36
N LEU A 62 5.07 29.40 5.99
CA LEU A 62 4.60 29.02 4.66
C LEU A 62 3.27 29.68 4.27
N TRP A 63 2.42 30.07 5.22
CA TRP A 63 1.16 30.78 4.90
C TRP A 63 1.41 32.17 4.30
N LYS A 64 2.48 32.83 4.76
CA LYS A 64 2.90 34.17 4.32
C LYS A 64 3.97 34.12 3.23
N ALA A 65 4.54 32.96 2.95
CA ALA A 65 5.58 32.79 1.96
C ALA A 65 5.08 33.04 0.53
N GLY A 66 6.01 33.36 -0.37
CA GLY A 66 5.73 33.52 -1.80
C GLY A 66 5.31 32.21 -2.48
N PRO A 67 4.76 32.29 -3.71
CA PRO A 67 4.22 31.14 -4.43
C PRO A 67 5.23 29.98 -4.58
N GLU A 68 6.48 30.28 -4.90
CA GLU A 68 7.53 29.28 -5.12
C GLU A 68 7.83 28.47 -3.86
N ALA A 69 7.84 29.12 -2.69
CA ALA A 69 8.05 28.44 -1.41
C ALA A 69 6.86 27.53 -1.06
N LYS A 70 5.63 27.99 -1.30
CA LYS A 70 4.41 27.18 -1.11
C LYS A 70 4.41 25.95 -2.02
N ILE A 71 4.76 26.12 -3.29
CA ILE A 71 4.80 25.02 -4.26
C ILE A 71 5.88 24.00 -3.88
N ARG A 72 7.08 24.45 -3.47
CA ARG A 72 8.12 23.57 -2.94
C ARG A 72 7.67 22.81 -1.71
N ALA A 73 6.88 23.41 -0.82
CA ALA A 73 6.32 22.72 0.33
C ALA A 73 5.26 21.67 -0.08
N MET A 74 4.58 21.86 -1.21
CA MET A 74 3.57 20.94 -1.76
C MET A 74 4.14 19.81 -2.64
N THR A 75 5.46 19.72 -2.82
CA THR A 75 6.08 18.69 -3.68
C THR A 75 5.70 17.24 -3.32
N GLN A 76 5.26 16.98 -2.08
CA GLN A 76 4.82 15.66 -1.61
C GLN A 76 3.32 15.58 -1.30
N PHE A 77 2.52 16.53 -1.78
CA PHE A 77 1.09 16.63 -1.48
C PHE A 77 0.32 15.36 -1.88
N ASP A 78 0.65 14.81 -3.04
CA ASP A 78 0.12 13.55 -3.60
C ASP A 78 0.41 12.32 -2.71
N LYS A 79 1.45 12.38 -1.87
CA LYS A 79 1.81 11.31 -0.93
C LYS A 79 1.06 11.42 0.39
N GLY A 80 0.24 12.47 0.58
CA GLY A 80 -0.63 12.63 1.74
C GLY A 80 -1.51 11.39 1.95
N TYR A 81 -1.76 11.04 3.21
CA TYR A 81 -2.69 9.96 3.52
C TYR A 81 -3.48 10.22 4.81
N LEU A 82 -4.80 10.16 4.70
CA LEU A 82 -5.74 10.19 5.81
C LEU A 82 -6.35 8.80 5.99
N ALA A 83 -6.05 8.14 7.11
CA ALA A 83 -6.57 6.82 7.42
C ALA A 83 -7.97 6.93 8.04
N THR A 84 -8.95 6.23 7.48
CA THR A 84 -10.27 6.02 8.10
C THR A 84 -10.18 5.01 9.25
N GLU A 85 -11.20 4.97 10.10
CA GLU A 85 -11.19 4.04 11.23
C GLU A 85 -11.11 2.57 10.80
N ASP A 86 -11.83 2.18 9.74
CA ASP A 86 -11.82 0.80 9.26
C ASP A 86 -10.46 0.39 8.71
N ILE A 87 -9.76 1.30 8.02
CA ILE A 87 -8.39 1.08 7.56
C ILE A 87 -7.46 0.86 8.76
N VAL A 88 -7.63 1.63 9.84
CA VAL A 88 -6.83 1.45 11.06
C VAL A 88 -7.13 0.11 11.71
N ARG A 89 -8.39 -0.31 11.79
CA ARG A 89 -8.79 -1.61 12.35
C ARG A 89 -8.22 -2.77 11.54
N TYR A 90 -8.28 -2.66 10.21
CA TYR A 90 -7.68 -3.62 9.28
C TYR A 90 -6.16 -3.68 9.44
N THR A 91 -5.50 -2.52 9.48
CA THR A 91 -4.04 -2.42 9.66
C THR A 91 -3.61 -3.01 11.00
N TYR A 92 -4.33 -2.72 12.08
CA TYR A 92 -4.05 -3.28 13.40
C TYR A 92 -4.06 -4.81 13.36
N THR A 93 -5.06 -5.40 12.71
CA THR A 93 -5.15 -6.86 12.51
C THR A 93 -3.96 -7.41 11.73
N LEU A 94 -3.54 -6.73 10.66
CA LEU A 94 -2.37 -7.10 9.87
C LEU A 94 -1.09 -7.02 10.70
N VAL A 95 -0.93 -5.96 11.48
CA VAL A 95 0.24 -5.79 12.35
C VAL A 95 0.26 -6.86 13.45
N SER A 96 -0.88 -7.22 14.04
CA SER A 96 -0.96 -8.34 14.99
C SER A 96 -0.47 -9.65 14.36
N ALA A 97 -0.94 -10.01 13.16
CA ALA A 97 -0.47 -11.20 12.46
C ALA A 97 1.03 -11.16 12.13
N TYR A 98 1.58 -9.97 11.85
CA TYR A 98 3.02 -9.76 11.69
C TYR A 98 3.77 -9.97 13.00
N VAL A 99 3.29 -9.42 14.12
CA VAL A 99 3.89 -9.58 15.44
C VAL A 99 3.96 -11.06 15.81
N ASP A 100 2.85 -11.77 15.69
CA ASP A 100 2.76 -13.21 16.00
C ASP A 100 3.80 -13.98 15.16
N CYS A 101 3.82 -13.74 13.83
CA CYS A 101 4.80 -14.35 12.92
C CYS A 101 6.25 -14.08 13.34
N MET A 102 6.59 -12.86 13.75
CA MET A 102 7.95 -12.49 14.14
C MET A 102 8.35 -13.04 15.52
N GLN A 103 7.40 -13.19 16.44
CA GLN A 103 7.63 -13.86 17.72
C GLN A 103 8.01 -15.33 17.51
N ASP A 104 7.29 -16.03 16.64
CA ASP A 104 7.60 -17.42 16.32
C ASP A 104 8.96 -17.57 15.64
N LYS A 105 9.32 -16.57 14.82
CA LYS A 105 10.61 -16.45 14.13
C LYS A 105 11.70 -15.81 14.98
N CYS A 106 11.52 -15.72 16.30
CA CYS A 106 12.58 -15.24 17.15
C CYS A 106 13.76 -16.23 17.12
N ILE A 107 14.97 -15.76 16.81
CA ILE A 107 16.15 -16.63 16.70
C ILE A 107 16.53 -17.32 18.03
N THR A 108 16.03 -16.79 19.15
CA THR A 108 16.17 -17.40 20.47
C THR A 108 15.22 -18.58 20.67
N ASN A 109 14.15 -18.71 19.87
CA ASN A 109 13.27 -19.89 19.86
C ASN A 109 14.04 -21.10 19.30
N PRO A 110 14.27 -22.16 20.10
CA PRO A 110 15.04 -23.31 19.66
C PRO A 110 14.46 -24.05 18.45
N ARG A 111 13.12 -24.06 18.31
CA ARG A 111 12.46 -24.69 17.16
C ARG A 111 12.74 -23.92 15.87
N TYR A 112 12.58 -22.60 15.93
CA TYR A 112 12.88 -21.75 14.78
C TYR A 112 14.37 -21.74 14.44
N ARG A 113 15.26 -21.72 15.44
CA ARG A 113 16.71 -21.80 15.20
C ARG A 113 17.12 -23.06 14.45
N ARG A 114 16.55 -24.23 14.81
CA ARG A 114 16.76 -25.48 14.04
C ARG A 114 16.24 -25.34 12.62
N TYR A 115 15.04 -24.79 12.47
CA TYR A 115 14.41 -24.57 11.17
C TYR A 115 15.28 -23.65 10.28
N PHE A 116 15.76 -22.52 10.82
CA PHE A 116 16.65 -21.58 10.17
C PHE A 116 17.94 -22.26 9.67
N TYR A 117 18.58 -23.08 10.51
CA TYR A 117 19.79 -23.81 10.10
C TYR A 117 19.55 -24.85 9.02
N SER A 118 18.41 -25.53 9.04
CA SER A 118 18.03 -26.47 7.98
C SER A 118 17.90 -25.76 6.62
N PHE A 119 17.41 -24.52 6.58
CA PHE A 119 17.41 -23.72 5.35
C PHE A 119 18.79 -23.29 4.90
N GLN A 120 19.69 -22.96 5.83
CA GLN A 120 21.07 -22.64 5.49
C GLN A 120 21.77 -23.84 4.81
N GLN A 121 21.53 -25.05 5.32
CA GLN A 121 22.03 -26.29 4.69
C GLN A 121 21.41 -26.55 3.32
N ALA A 122 20.09 -26.37 3.19
CA ALA A 122 19.38 -26.53 1.91
C ALA A 122 19.88 -25.55 0.85
N VAL A 123 20.11 -24.29 1.20
CA VAL A 123 20.66 -23.27 0.30
C VAL A 123 22.09 -23.58 -0.10
N GLN A 124 22.87 -24.25 0.74
CA GLN A 124 24.20 -24.76 0.38
C GLN A 124 24.15 -26.04 -0.48
N GLY A 125 22.96 -26.60 -0.74
CA GLY A 125 22.77 -27.84 -1.50
C GLY A 125 23.06 -29.11 -0.71
N ARG A 126 23.12 -29.02 0.63
CA ARG A 126 23.42 -30.12 1.54
C ARG A 126 22.17 -30.82 2.09
N GLY A 127 20.98 -30.48 1.60
CA GLY A 127 19.71 -31.06 2.04
C GLY A 127 18.50 -30.52 1.25
N SER A 128 17.32 -31.13 1.44
CA SER A 128 16.04 -30.63 0.93
C SER A 128 15.53 -29.45 1.77
N ILE A 129 14.58 -28.67 1.24
CA ILE A 129 13.85 -27.70 2.05
C ILE A 129 13.12 -28.47 3.18
N PRO A 130 13.32 -28.09 4.45
CA PRO A 130 12.69 -28.80 5.55
C PRO A 130 11.17 -28.66 5.49
N SER A 131 10.46 -29.75 5.77
CA SER A 131 9.01 -29.75 5.96
C SER A 131 8.63 -28.94 7.21
N ARG A 132 7.39 -28.45 7.21
CA ARG A 132 6.83 -27.59 8.25
C ARG A 132 6.38 -28.34 9.50
N ASP A 133 6.39 -29.67 9.49
CA ASP A 133 5.81 -30.53 10.55
C ASP A 133 6.34 -30.25 11.99
N ASN A 134 7.40 -29.44 12.13
CA ASN A 134 7.96 -28.99 13.41
C ASN A 134 7.44 -27.60 13.89
N LEU A 135 6.58 -26.91 13.13
CA LEU A 135 6.07 -25.55 13.37
C LEU A 135 4.53 -25.45 13.23
N ASP A 136 3.81 -26.57 13.41
CA ASP A 136 2.41 -26.78 13.01
C ASP A 136 1.35 -25.81 13.54
N THR A 137 1.66 -24.98 14.54
CA THR A 137 0.69 -24.05 15.14
C THR A 137 0.38 -22.80 14.31
N LEU A 138 0.96 -22.65 13.12
CA LEU A 138 0.99 -21.37 12.41
C LEU A 138 0.26 -21.38 11.07
N THR A 139 -1.02 -21.07 11.05
CA THR A 139 -1.74 -20.81 9.80
C THR A 139 -1.37 -19.41 9.30
N GLY A 140 -0.58 -19.36 8.22
CA GLY A 140 -0.23 -18.08 7.60
C GLY A 140 -1.51 -17.33 7.22
N VAL A 141 -1.59 -16.06 7.60
CA VAL A 141 -2.77 -15.23 7.35
C VAL A 141 -2.60 -14.50 6.02
N ASN A 142 -3.53 -14.74 5.10
CA ASN A 142 -3.66 -13.96 3.88
C ASN A 142 -4.50 -12.71 4.13
N PHE A 143 -4.06 -11.61 3.55
CA PHE A 143 -4.73 -10.33 3.54
C PHE A 143 -4.92 -9.91 2.09
N VAL A 144 -6.09 -9.35 1.78
CA VAL A 144 -6.34 -8.78 0.46
C VAL A 144 -6.94 -7.40 0.59
N ILE A 145 -6.41 -6.45 -0.16
CA ILE A 145 -7.06 -5.16 -0.39
C ILE A 145 -7.54 -5.10 -1.83
N THR A 146 -8.83 -4.81 -2.01
CA THR A 146 -9.47 -4.71 -3.33
C THR A 146 -10.00 -3.30 -3.55
N GLY A 147 -10.19 -2.92 -4.79
CA GLY A 147 -10.85 -1.68 -5.15
C GLY A 147 -10.51 -1.24 -6.57
N CYS A 148 -11.36 -0.42 -7.17
CA CYS A 148 -11.05 0.26 -8.42
C CYS A 148 -9.72 1.05 -8.39
N SER A 149 -9.24 1.44 -9.56
CA SER A 149 -8.06 2.30 -9.72
C SER A 149 -8.29 3.66 -9.04
N GLN A 150 -7.24 4.22 -8.46
CA GLN A 150 -7.24 5.54 -7.79
C GLN A 150 -8.09 5.61 -6.50
N SER A 151 -8.38 4.47 -5.88
CA SER A 151 -9.07 4.40 -4.57
C SER A 151 -8.17 4.59 -3.35
N GLY A 152 -6.84 4.68 -3.54
CA GLY A 152 -5.88 4.90 -2.45
C GLY A 152 -5.12 3.66 -1.95
N ARG A 153 -5.30 2.49 -2.59
CA ARG A 153 -4.60 1.23 -2.23
C ARG A 153 -3.07 1.35 -2.21
N THR A 154 -2.46 1.87 -3.27
CA THR A 154 -1.01 2.04 -3.34
C THR A 154 -0.51 3.07 -2.32
N ALA A 155 -1.27 4.15 -2.08
CA ALA A 155 -0.94 5.13 -1.04
C ALA A 155 -0.93 4.47 0.35
N TYR A 156 -1.92 3.63 0.65
CA TYR A 156 -1.96 2.82 1.88
C TYR A 156 -0.74 1.91 2.01
N ILE A 157 -0.36 1.17 0.96
CA ILE A 157 0.82 0.29 0.98
C ILE A 157 2.11 1.08 1.23
N GLN A 158 2.24 2.27 0.64
CA GLN A 158 3.37 3.13 0.93
C GLN A 158 3.40 3.57 2.40
N ARG A 159 2.23 3.79 3.03
CA ARG A 159 2.16 4.07 4.48
C ARG A 159 2.53 2.84 5.31
N LEU A 160 2.07 1.65 4.93
CA LEU A 160 2.48 0.40 5.56
C LEU A 160 4.01 0.24 5.52
N ARG A 161 4.63 0.47 4.37
CA ARG A 161 6.10 0.41 4.25
C ARG A 161 6.80 1.33 5.26
N ASN A 162 6.29 2.55 5.45
CA ASN A 162 6.87 3.47 6.43
C ASN A 162 6.58 3.06 7.88
N LEU A 163 5.43 2.44 8.14
CA LEU A 163 5.06 1.95 9.47
C LEU A 163 6.02 0.85 9.95
N PHE A 164 6.40 -0.07 9.06
CA PHE A 164 7.34 -1.17 9.34
C PHE A 164 8.82 -0.81 9.20
N GLY A 165 9.14 0.33 8.58
CA GLY A 165 10.52 0.79 8.43
C GLY A 165 11.35 0.02 7.38
N PRO A 166 12.61 0.44 7.19
CA PRO A 166 13.53 -0.20 6.24
C PRO A 166 14.10 -1.52 6.78
N PRO A 167 14.68 -2.36 5.91
CA PRO A 167 15.48 -3.51 6.33
C PRO A 167 16.68 -3.09 7.19
N PHE A 168 17.08 -3.96 8.11
CA PHE A 168 18.21 -3.72 9.01
C PHE A 168 18.96 -5.01 9.32
N ARG A 169 20.19 -4.87 9.80
CA ARG A 169 21.04 -5.98 10.23
C ARG A 169 21.27 -5.97 11.73
N VAL A 170 21.29 -7.15 12.33
CA VAL A 170 21.67 -7.37 13.73
C VAL A 170 23.03 -8.05 13.77
N VAL A 171 23.96 -7.46 14.51
CA VAL A 171 25.28 -8.01 14.81
C VAL A 171 25.35 -8.22 16.31
N ALA A 172 24.80 -9.35 16.77
CA ALA A 172 24.68 -9.64 18.20
C ALA A 172 25.89 -10.46 18.69
N SER A 173 26.58 -9.95 19.70
CA SER A 173 27.64 -10.68 20.43
C SER A 173 27.08 -11.84 21.27
N SER A 174 25.77 -11.83 21.57
CA SER A 174 25.09 -12.87 22.35
C SER A 174 24.75 -14.15 21.56
N LEU A 175 24.90 -14.15 20.23
CA LEU A 175 24.69 -15.32 19.38
C LEU A 175 26.06 -15.87 18.92
N ALA A 176 26.69 -16.70 19.75
CA ALA A 176 28.05 -17.21 19.53
C ALA A 176 28.28 -17.90 18.16
N ASP A 177 27.22 -18.43 17.56
CA ASP A 177 27.20 -19.14 16.28
C ASP A 177 26.63 -18.33 15.10
N ILE A 178 26.01 -17.17 15.35
CA ILE A 178 25.39 -16.33 14.30
C ILE A 178 26.04 -14.94 14.33
N LYS A 179 27.02 -14.75 13.44
CA LYS A 179 27.75 -13.48 13.34
C LYS A 179 26.89 -12.32 12.83
N LEU A 180 25.83 -12.60 12.06
CA LEU A 180 25.00 -11.58 11.43
C LEU A 180 23.63 -12.14 11.04
N VAL A 181 22.58 -11.36 11.30
CA VAL A 181 21.19 -11.64 10.89
C VAL A 181 20.60 -10.44 10.17
N TRP A 182 19.96 -10.66 9.03
CA TRP A 182 19.15 -9.63 8.37
C TRP A 182 17.69 -9.76 8.77
N TYR A 183 17.02 -8.62 8.87
CA TYR A 183 15.58 -8.50 9.05
C TYR A 183 14.99 -7.63 7.97
N PHE A 184 13.95 -8.16 7.32
CA PHE A 184 13.16 -7.46 6.32
C PHE A 184 11.72 -7.32 6.84
N PRO A 185 11.39 -6.22 7.55
CA PRO A 185 10.06 -6.05 8.12
C PRO A 185 8.95 -6.18 7.08
N ILE A 186 9.15 -5.61 5.91
CA ILE A 186 8.19 -5.67 4.81
C ILE A 186 8.90 -5.70 3.46
N VAL A 187 8.43 -6.57 2.57
CA VAL A 187 8.90 -6.66 1.19
C VAL A 187 7.73 -6.32 0.28
N VAL A 188 7.75 -5.11 -0.27
CA VAL A 188 6.75 -4.63 -1.23
C VAL A 188 7.25 -4.87 -2.66
N LEU A 189 6.46 -5.58 -3.43
CA LEU A 189 6.70 -5.96 -4.82
C LEU A 189 5.54 -5.48 -5.69
N GLN A 190 5.79 -5.25 -6.97
CA GLN A 190 4.73 -5.02 -7.94
C GLN A 190 4.34 -6.35 -8.59
N TRP A 191 3.08 -6.46 -8.99
CA TRP A 191 2.65 -7.55 -9.85
C TRP A 191 3.53 -7.56 -11.11
N PRO A 192 4.10 -8.71 -11.50
CA PRO A 192 5.06 -8.75 -12.60
C PRO A 192 4.43 -8.27 -13.89
N SER A 193 5.01 -7.23 -14.50
CA SER A 193 4.55 -6.66 -15.77
C SER A 193 4.56 -7.67 -16.91
N CYS A 194 5.51 -8.60 -16.90
CA CYS A 194 5.55 -9.73 -17.85
C CYS A 194 4.52 -10.84 -17.55
N GLY A 195 3.80 -10.75 -16.41
CA GLY A 195 2.75 -11.70 -16.04
C GLY A 195 3.22 -13.12 -15.74
N THR A 196 4.50 -13.35 -15.46
CA THR A 196 5.05 -14.70 -15.22
C THR A 196 5.58 -14.88 -13.80
N LEU A 197 5.60 -16.12 -13.32
CA LEU A 197 6.25 -16.47 -12.05
C LEU A 197 7.74 -16.10 -12.07
N LYS A 198 8.44 -16.35 -13.19
CA LYS A 198 9.85 -15.99 -13.34
C LYS A 198 10.08 -14.49 -13.08
N GLY A 199 9.19 -13.63 -13.59
CA GLY A 199 9.25 -12.19 -13.36
C GLY A 199 9.07 -11.81 -11.89
N LEU A 200 8.18 -12.49 -11.16
CA LEU A 200 8.01 -12.28 -9.72
C LEU A 200 9.26 -12.71 -8.94
N LEU A 201 9.83 -13.88 -9.24
CA LEU A 201 11.01 -14.39 -8.54
C LEU A 201 12.23 -13.49 -8.77
N GLU A 202 12.39 -12.95 -9.99
CA GLU A 202 13.46 -11.98 -10.27
C GLU A 202 13.25 -10.66 -9.51
N GLN A 203 12.03 -10.13 -9.46
CA GLN A 203 11.73 -8.94 -8.65
C GLN A 203 12.07 -9.14 -7.17
N ILE A 204 11.77 -10.31 -6.60
CA ILE A 204 12.14 -10.62 -5.20
C ILE A 204 13.66 -10.58 -5.03
N ARG A 205 14.39 -11.18 -5.97
CA ARG A 205 15.86 -11.19 -5.97
C ARG A 205 16.42 -9.78 -6.05
N GLU A 206 15.97 -8.98 -7.00
CA GLU A 206 16.39 -7.59 -7.17
C GLU A 206 16.09 -6.77 -5.90
N LYS A 207 14.95 -7.01 -5.26
CA LYS A 207 14.57 -6.35 -4.02
C LYS A 207 15.53 -6.71 -2.87
N PHE A 208 15.89 -7.98 -2.71
CA PHE A 208 16.88 -8.35 -1.68
C PHE A 208 18.28 -7.81 -1.98
N VAL A 209 18.74 -7.91 -3.22
CA VAL A 209 20.07 -7.44 -3.63
C VAL A 209 20.21 -5.92 -3.44
N SER A 210 19.21 -5.15 -3.85
CA SER A 210 19.24 -3.69 -3.76
C SER A 210 19.23 -3.16 -2.32
N GLU A 211 18.57 -3.86 -1.38
CA GLU A 211 18.49 -3.44 0.02
C GLU A 211 19.74 -3.86 0.83
N ILE A 212 20.40 -4.98 0.48
CA ILE A 212 21.57 -5.47 1.22
C ILE A 212 22.85 -4.73 0.85
N LYS A 213 22.97 -4.22 -0.38
CA LYS A 213 24.07 -3.39 -0.93
C LYS A 213 25.49 -3.99 -0.92
N ASP A 214 25.81 -4.95 -0.06
CA ASP A 214 27.02 -5.79 -0.11
C ASP A 214 26.64 -7.28 -0.07
N PRO A 215 26.49 -7.93 -1.24
CA PRO A 215 26.03 -9.30 -1.32
C PRO A 215 27.15 -10.32 -1.14
N ALA A 216 28.42 -9.97 -0.86
CA ALA A 216 29.53 -10.93 -0.99
C ALA A 216 29.32 -12.25 -0.22
N SER A 217 28.76 -12.18 1.00
CA SER A 217 28.45 -13.37 1.83
C SER A 217 27.19 -14.12 1.40
N LEU A 218 26.25 -13.47 0.70
CA LEU A 218 24.95 -14.00 0.27
C LEU A 218 24.85 -14.22 -1.25
N ALA A 219 25.90 -13.89 -2.00
CA ALA A 219 25.96 -14.00 -3.45
C ALA A 219 25.64 -15.41 -3.98
N PRO A 220 26.07 -16.51 -3.32
CA PRO A 220 25.68 -17.86 -3.73
C PRO A 220 24.16 -18.10 -3.61
N VAL A 221 23.51 -17.54 -2.60
CA VAL A 221 22.05 -17.63 -2.38
C VAL A 221 21.32 -16.91 -3.50
N PHE A 222 21.73 -15.67 -3.79
CA PHE A 222 21.11 -14.85 -4.84
C PHE A 222 21.35 -15.38 -6.25
N ARG A 223 22.47 -16.08 -6.51
CA ARG A 223 22.70 -16.75 -7.81
C ARG A 223 21.71 -17.92 -8.03
N LYS A 224 21.40 -18.69 -6.98
CA LYS A 224 20.45 -19.82 -7.07
C LYS A 224 19.00 -19.39 -7.36
N MET A 225 18.67 -18.13 -7.10
CA MET A 225 17.35 -17.56 -7.43
C MET A 225 17.10 -17.34 -8.93
N ARG A 226 18.08 -17.62 -9.81
CA ARG A 226 17.96 -17.49 -11.28
C ARG A 226 17.90 -18.81 -12.05
N GLY A 227 17.73 -19.95 -11.36
CA GLY A 227 17.77 -21.29 -11.97
C GLY A 227 16.45 -22.08 -11.89
N LYS A 228 16.52 -23.38 -12.24
CA LYS A 228 15.39 -24.32 -12.15
C LYS A 228 14.81 -24.46 -10.73
N SER A 229 15.60 -24.14 -9.72
CA SER A 229 15.23 -24.16 -8.29
C SER A 229 14.92 -22.77 -7.71
N ALA A 230 14.68 -21.76 -8.55
CA ALA A 230 14.50 -20.37 -8.12
C ALA A 230 13.41 -20.20 -7.05
N ALA A 231 12.26 -20.86 -7.19
CA ALA A 231 11.15 -20.78 -6.23
C ALA A 231 11.60 -21.28 -4.84
N SER A 232 12.25 -22.42 -4.78
CA SER A 232 12.82 -22.99 -3.55
C SER A 232 13.88 -22.07 -2.94
N ALA A 233 14.77 -21.50 -3.76
CA ALA A 233 15.79 -20.56 -3.30
C ALA A 233 15.19 -19.28 -2.72
N VAL A 234 14.10 -18.77 -3.30
CA VAL A 234 13.37 -17.60 -2.81
C VAL A 234 12.70 -17.87 -1.46
N ILE A 235 12.05 -19.02 -1.31
CA ILE A 235 11.46 -19.46 -0.03
C ILE A 235 12.54 -19.49 1.05
N ALA A 236 13.67 -20.11 0.73
CA ALA A 236 14.79 -20.21 1.66
C ALA A 236 15.40 -18.85 2.03
N ALA A 237 15.64 -18.00 1.03
CA ALA A 237 16.14 -16.65 1.26
C ALA A 237 15.20 -15.84 2.16
N SER A 238 13.88 -16.01 2.00
CA SER A 238 12.88 -15.30 2.81
C SER A 238 12.94 -15.68 4.30
N VAL A 239 13.27 -16.94 4.62
CA VAL A 239 13.52 -17.39 5.99
C VAL A 239 14.85 -16.84 6.51
N LEU A 240 15.92 -16.98 5.72
CA LEU A 240 17.28 -16.55 6.13
C LEU A 240 17.40 -15.03 6.34
N LEU A 241 16.58 -14.25 5.63
CA LEU A 241 16.52 -12.79 5.74
C LEU A 241 15.45 -12.30 6.74
N ASN A 242 14.83 -13.21 7.52
CA ASN A 242 13.75 -12.92 8.46
C ASN A 242 12.71 -11.96 7.87
N VAL A 243 12.19 -12.30 6.68
CA VAL A 243 11.10 -11.52 6.07
C VAL A 243 9.86 -11.71 6.92
N GLY A 244 9.24 -10.59 7.32
CA GLY A 244 8.06 -10.63 8.17
C GLY A 244 6.72 -10.35 7.48
N LEU A 245 6.70 -9.63 6.35
CA LEU A 245 5.49 -9.42 5.54
C LEU A 245 5.84 -9.31 4.06
N PHE A 246 5.11 -10.01 3.20
CA PHE A 246 5.17 -9.83 1.75
C PHE A 246 3.94 -9.07 1.25
N VAL A 247 4.16 -8.07 0.41
CA VAL A 247 3.09 -7.31 -0.25
C VAL A 247 3.26 -7.38 -1.75
N ILE A 248 2.23 -7.81 -2.47
CA ILE A 248 2.16 -7.78 -3.93
C ILE A 248 1.13 -6.71 -4.33
N ASP A 249 1.61 -5.59 -4.89
CA ASP A 249 0.76 -4.47 -5.31
C ASP A 249 0.50 -4.44 -6.82
N GLY A 250 -0.63 -3.87 -7.23
CA GLY A 250 -0.89 -3.53 -8.63
C GLY A 250 -1.47 -4.63 -9.50
N ALA A 251 -2.01 -5.72 -8.93
CA ALA A 251 -2.72 -6.71 -9.73
C ALA A 251 -4.01 -6.11 -10.32
N ASN A 252 -4.22 -6.26 -11.63
CA ASN A 252 -5.27 -5.56 -12.37
C ASN A 252 -5.84 -6.42 -13.52
N ALA A 253 -6.80 -5.92 -14.30
CA ALA A 253 -7.42 -6.70 -15.37
C ALA A 253 -6.41 -7.21 -16.42
N GLN A 254 -5.37 -6.43 -16.74
CA GLN A 254 -4.30 -6.88 -17.65
C GLN A 254 -3.51 -8.06 -17.08
N SER A 255 -3.34 -8.09 -15.76
CA SER A 255 -2.67 -9.18 -15.04
C SER A 255 -3.37 -10.54 -15.24
N LEU A 256 -4.67 -10.54 -15.59
CA LEU A 256 -5.44 -11.75 -15.88
C LEU A 256 -5.00 -12.47 -17.18
N LYS A 257 -4.17 -11.84 -18.02
CA LYS A 257 -3.65 -12.47 -19.24
C LYS A 257 -2.38 -13.31 -19.01
N GLY A 258 -1.79 -13.22 -17.82
CA GLY A 258 -0.54 -13.90 -17.47
C GLY A 258 -0.72 -15.29 -16.84
N GLN A 259 0.38 -15.83 -16.32
CA GLN A 259 0.46 -17.06 -15.54
C GLN A 259 0.02 -16.85 -14.08
N ILE A 260 -1.22 -16.38 -13.89
CA ILE A 260 -1.78 -16.04 -12.57
C ILE A 260 -1.72 -17.25 -11.63
N ARG A 261 -2.10 -18.43 -12.12
CA ARG A 261 -2.13 -19.68 -11.34
C ARG A 261 -0.75 -19.99 -10.77
N ASP A 262 0.29 -19.93 -11.60
CA ASP A 262 1.66 -20.24 -11.16
C ASP A 262 2.16 -19.25 -10.11
N ILE A 263 1.83 -17.96 -10.27
CA ILE A 263 2.16 -16.91 -9.30
C ILE A 263 1.46 -17.17 -7.97
N LEU A 264 0.13 -17.33 -7.97
CA LEU A 264 -0.64 -17.48 -6.74
C LEU A 264 -0.35 -18.82 -6.04
N LYS A 265 -0.15 -19.92 -6.78
CA LYS A 265 0.30 -21.20 -6.21
C LYS A 265 1.68 -21.08 -5.58
N PHE A 266 2.60 -20.33 -6.20
CA PHE A 266 3.88 -20.04 -5.57
C PHE A 266 3.73 -19.25 -4.26
N LEU A 267 2.87 -18.22 -4.23
CA LEU A 267 2.60 -17.46 -2.99
C LEU A 267 2.01 -18.36 -1.89
N CYS A 268 1.07 -19.22 -2.23
CA CYS A 268 0.52 -20.23 -1.31
C CYS A 268 1.63 -21.14 -0.77
N ARG A 269 2.52 -21.66 -1.64
CA ARG A 269 3.68 -22.45 -1.23
C ARG A 269 4.65 -21.66 -0.35
N LEU A 270 4.93 -20.40 -0.68
CA LEU A 270 5.81 -19.53 0.09
C LEU A 270 5.28 -19.35 1.51
N GLN A 271 4.00 -19.00 1.66
CA GLN A 271 3.36 -18.91 2.96
C GLN A 271 3.33 -20.27 3.68
N GLY A 272 2.99 -21.34 2.98
CA GLY A 272 2.93 -22.70 3.53
C GLY A 272 4.25 -23.14 4.15
N HIS A 273 5.39 -22.79 3.55
CA HIS A 273 6.70 -23.11 4.13
C HIS A 273 7.12 -22.08 5.18
N THR A 274 6.96 -20.78 4.92
CA THR A 274 7.63 -19.74 5.72
C THR A 274 6.77 -19.14 6.83
N ASN A 275 5.46 -19.39 6.82
CA ASN A 275 4.45 -18.69 7.62
C ASN A 275 4.48 -17.15 7.50
N ILE A 276 5.05 -16.59 6.44
CA ILE A 276 5.05 -15.13 6.24
C ILE A 276 3.63 -14.70 5.86
N PRO A 277 3.02 -13.73 6.57
CA PRO A 277 1.79 -13.08 6.12
C PRO A 277 1.95 -12.50 4.71
N LEU A 278 0.88 -12.62 3.92
CA LEU A 278 0.81 -12.10 2.56
C LEU A 278 -0.27 -11.04 2.47
N LEU A 279 0.04 -9.90 1.86
CA LEU A 279 -0.95 -8.89 1.45
C LEU A 279 -0.96 -8.78 -0.07
N LEU A 280 -2.09 -9.09 -0.69
CA LEU A 280 -2.33 -8.85 -2.10
C LEU A 280 -3.14 -7.55 -2.27
N SER A 281 -2.71 -6.67 -3.17
CA SER A 281 -3.50 -5.52 -3.62
C SER A 281 -3.90 -5.71 -5.07
N CYS A 282 -5.20 -5.75 -5.31
CA CYS A 282 -5.76 -6.02 -6.62
C CYS A 282 -6.97 -5.13 -6.94
N THR A 283 -7.28 -5.00 -8.23
CA THR A 283 -8.55 -4.42 -8.66
C THR A 283 -9.69 -5.40 -8.44
N ASP A 284 -10.91 -4.88 -8.30
CA ASP A 284 -12.11 -5.71 -8.12
C ASP A 284 -12.32 -6.69 -9.29
N VAL A 285 -11.95 -6.26 -10.49
CA VAL A 285 -11.97 -7.08 -11.70
C VAL A 285 -10.96 -8.21 -11.65
N PHE A 286 -9.73 -7.93 -11.22
CA PHE A 286 -8.74 -8.99 -11.03
C PHE A 286 -9.23 -10.01 -10.00
N MET A 287 -9.74 -9.54 -8.87
CA MET A 287 -10.28 -10.40 -7.81
C MET A 287 -11.38 -11.32 -8.35
N ALA A 288 -12.36 -10.76 -9.07
CA ALA A 288 -13.47 -11.53 -9.65
C ALA A 288 -12.98 -12.56 -10.68
N GLY A 289 -12.05 -12.19 -11.56
CA GLY A 289 -11.50 -13.09 -12.58
C GLY A 289 -10.63 -14.20 -11.98
N ALA A 290 -9.78 -13.87 -11.00
CA ALA A 290 -8.88 -14.85 -10.39
C ALA A 290 -9.63 -15.91 -9.58
N LYS A 291 -10.75 -15.55 -8.93
CA LYS A 291 -11.62 -16.50 -8.20
C LYS A 291 -12.25 -17.58 -9.08
N GLN A 292 -12.29 -17.39 -10.40
CA GLN A 292 -12.83 -18.38 -11.34
C GLN A 292 -11.81 -19.47 -11.74
N LEU A 293 -10.57 -19.39 -11.27
CA LEU A 293 -9.48 -20.23 -11.79
C LEU A 293 -9.44 -21.65 -11.20
N ASP A 294 -9.14 -21.80 -9.90
CA ASP A 294 -9.05 -23.07 -9.17
C ASP A 294 -9.12 -22.84 -7.64
N SER A 295 -9.26 -23.93 -6.86
CA SER A 295 -9.39 -23.89 -5.40
C SER A 295 -8.11 -23.48 -4.67
N ASP A 296 -6.93 -23.77 -5.24
CA ASP A 296 -5.64 -23.41 -4.63
C ASP A 296 -5.42 -21.89 -4.69
N VAL A 297 -5.89 -21.26 -5.77
CA VAL A 297 -5.93 -19.80 -5.93
C VAL A 297 -6.89 -19.18 -4.93
N ASP A 298 -8.04 -19.80 -4.70
CA ASP A 298 -9.03 -19.30 -3.74
C ASP A 298 -8.46 -19.21 -2.32
N ALA A 299 -7.61 -20.16 -1.89
CA ALA A 299 -6.97 -20.11 -0.57
C ALA A 299 -6.13 -18.84 -0.33
N VAL A 300 -5.49 -18.29 -1.37
CA VAL A 300 -4.74 -17.02 -1.27
C VAL A 300 -5.67 -15.82 -1.24
N LEU A 301 -6.79 -15.88 -1.97
CA LEU A 301 -7.73 -14.79 -2.16
C LEU A 301 -8.81 -14.71 -1.06
N SER A 302 -9.06 -15.81 -0.35
CA SER A 302 -10.07 -15.96 0.72
C SER A 302 -9.57 -15.53 2.11
N GLY A 303 -8.47 -14.76 2.15
CA GLY A 303 -7.94 -14.15 3.36
C GLY A 303 -8.83 -13.04 3.94
N ARG A 304 -8.28 -12.22 4.83
CA ARG A 304 -8.98 -11.04 5.37
C ARG A 304 -9.04 -9.95 4.31
N ILE A 305 -10.23 -9.70 3.77
CA ILE A 305 -10.45 -8.75 2.67
C ILE A 305 -10.85 -7.38 3.21
N PHE A 306 -10.25 -6.32 2.66
CA PHE A 306 -10.71 -4.95 2.85
C PHE A 306 -10.91 -4.26 1.50
N ALA A 307 -12.08 -3.66 1.29
CA ALA A 307 -12.43 -3.00 0.04
C ALA A 307 -12.21 -1.48 0.14
N PHE A 308 -11.30 -0.95 -0.67
CA PHE A 308 -11.18 0.48 -0.95
C PHE A 308 -12.24 0.89 -1.96
N MET A 309 -13.45 1.06 -1.45
CA MET A 309 -14.60 1.49 -2.24
C MET A 309 -14.45 2.96 -2.67
N PRO A 310 -14.96 3.31 -3.86
CA PRO A 310 -15.26 4.70 -4.16
C PRO A 310 -16.07 5.34 -3.03
N MET A 311 -15.71 6.56 -2.63
CA MET A 311 -16.51 7.29 -1.65
C MET A 311 -17.89 7.63 -2.23
N ALA A 312 -18.89 7.66 -1.36
CA ALA A 312 -20.24 8.04 -1.75
C ALA A 312 -20.30 9.53 -2.13
N ALA A 313 -21.38 9.89 -2.81
CA ALA A 313 -21.66 11.30 -3.10
C ALA A 313 -21.90 12.03 -1.77
N PRO A 314 -21.40 13.27 -1.63
CA PRO A 314 -21.70 14.06 -0.45
C PRO A 314 -23.22 14.33 -0.38
N PRO A 315 -23.78 14.47 0.83
CA PRO A 315 -25.22 14.63 1.00
C PRO A 315 -25.75 15.91 0.32
N ASP A 316 -27.01 15.90 -0.10
CA ASP A 316 -27.59 17.07 -0.77
C ASP A 316 -27.85 18.24 0.17
N ASN A 317 -28.07 17.94 1.46
CA ASN A 317 -28.47 18.88 2.50
C ASN A 317 -27.30 19.43 3.34
N ILE A 318 -26.08 19.54 2.79
CA ILE A 318 -24.90 20.11 3.48
C ILE A 318 -25.22 21.46 4.15
N GLU A 319 -25.84 22.38 3.41
CA GLU A 319 -26.26 23.70 3.91
C GLU A 319 -27.17 23.59 5.14
N ALA A 320 -28.12 22.66 5.11
CA ALA A 320 -29.05 22.41 6.22
C ALA A 320 -28.36 21.76 7.42
N ILE A 321 -27.38 20.86 7.20
CA ILE A 321 -26.58 20.26 8.28
C ILE A 321 -25.70 21.31 8.95
N LEU A 322 -25.10 22.20 8.15
CA LEU A 322 -24.26 23.30 8.64
C LEU A 322 -25.10 24.41 9.29
N CYS A 323 -26.38 24.56 8.91
CA CYS A 323 -27.28 25.62 9.39
C CYS A 323 -26.71 27.04 9.21
N GLY A 324 -25.95 27.27 8.14
CA GLY A 324 -25.28 28.56 7.91
C GLY A 324 -24.15 28.89 8.90
N ARG A 325 -23.74 27.93 9.74
CA ARG A 325 -22.60 28.10 10.66
C ARG A 325 -21.29 28.11 9.89
N SER A 326 -20.33 28.87 10.42
CA SER A 326 -18.93 28.83 9.99
C SER A 326 -18.36 27.41 10.18
N LEU A 327 -17.48 26.97 9.27
CA LEU A 327 -16.74 25.72 9.43
C LEU A 327 -15.83 25.68 10.67
N HIS A 328 -15.56 26.83 11.28
CA HIS A 328 -14.86 26.92 12.55
C HIS A 328 -15.72 26.54 13.75
N ASP A 329 -17.05 26.62 13.61
CA ASP A 329 -18.03 26.34 14.67
C ASP A 329 -18.68 24.94 14.53
N VAL A 330 -18.29 24.17 13.52
CA VAL A 330 -18.82 22.82 13.26
C VAL A 330 -18.20 21.82 14.22
N THR A 331 -19.06 21.09 14.93
CA THR A 331 -18.65 20.05 15.88
C THR A 331 -18.16 18.78 15.16
N ALA A 332 -17.47 17.90 15.88
CA ALA A 332 -17.08 16.59 15.34
C ALA A 332 -18.31 15.77 14.91
N ASP A 333 -19.38 15.79 15.72
CA ASP A 333 -20.64 15.10 15.44
C ASP A 333 -21.32 15.59 14.15
N ASP A 334 -21.17 16.88 13.83
CA ASP A 334 -21.70 17.44 12.59
C ASP A 334 -20.85 17.05 11.37
N LEU A 335 -19.52 16.96 11.53
CA LEU A 335 -18.62 16.45 10.48
C LEU A 335 -18.86 14.97 10.17
N ASP A 336 -19.28 14.19 11.16
CA ASP A 336 -19.62 12.78 10.98
C ASP A 336 -20.91 12.60 10.14
N LYS A 337 -21.82 13.58 10.17
CA LYS A 337 -23.03 13.60 9.31
C LYS A 337 -22.74 13.99 7.86
N LEU A 338 -21.59 14.58 7.57
CA LEU A 338 -21.23 15.12 6.25
C LEU A 338 -20.51 14.10 5.34
N ASP A 339 -20.35 12.86 5.80
CA ASP A 339 -19.69 11.73 5.11
C ASP A 339 -18.19 11.94 4.83
N PHE A 340 -17.48 10.85 4.52
CA PHE A 340 -16.03 10.84 4.33
C PHE A 340 -15.57 11.71 3.16
N TRP A 341 -16.34 11.80 2.06
CA TRP A 341 -15.93 12.65 0.93
C TRP A 341 -15.75 14.11 1.35
N TYR A 342 -16.66 14.63 2.18
CA TYR A 342 -16.56 15.97 2.74
C TYR A 342 -15.32 16.12 3.62
N GLN A 343 -15.09 15.17 4.53
CA GLN A 343 -13.93 15.20 5.43
C GLN A 343 -12.59 15.19 4.67
N PHE A 344 -12.50 14.42 3.57
CA PHE A 344 -11.32 14.44 2.71
C PHE A 344 -11.13 15.78 2.00
N ASN A 345 -12.19 16.37 1.43
CA ASN A 345 -12.13 17.70 0.82
C ASN A 345 -11.66 18.75 1.83
N LEU A 346 -12.21 18.74 3.04
CA LEU A 346 -11.81 19.65 4.12
C LEU A 346 -10.33 19.46 4.50
N TRP A 347 -9.88 18.21 4.58
CA TRP A 347 -8.49 17.89 4.90
C TRP A 347 -7.52 18.35 3.79
N PHE A 348 -7.85 18.13 2.52
CA PHE A 348 -7.08 18.64 1.38
C PHE A 348 -7.09 20.17 1.31
N TRP A 349 -8.23 20.81 1.57
CA TRP A 349 -8.36 22.27 1.60
C TRP A 349 -7.45 22.89 2.66
N LYS A 350 -7.53 22.40 3.90
CA LYS A 350 -6.71 22.87 5.03
C LYS A 350 -5.20 22.73 4.80
N ALA A 351 -4.79 21.88 3.87
CA ALA A 351 -3.39 21.69 3.52
C ALA A 351 -2.87 22.64 2.43
N GLY A 352 -3.71 23.51 1.85
CA GLY A 352 -3.37 24.38 0.73
C GLY A 352 -2.42 25.55 1.02
N LEU A 353 -1.84 25.63 2.22
CA LEU A 353 -1.02 26.77 2.67
C LEU A 353 -1.70 28.14 2.44
N LEU A 354 -3.04 28.13 2.52
CA LEU A 354 -3.91 29.30 2.45
C LEU A 354 -4.03 29.94 3.85
N SER A 355 -4.62 31.14 3.92
CA SER A 355 -4.94 31.76 5.21
C SER A 355 -5.79 30.80 6.06
N PRO A 356 -5.48 30.62 7.36
CA PRO A 356 -6.27 29.75 8.23
C PRO A 356 -7.70 30.28 8.48
N LEU A 357 -7.96 31.56 8.18
CA LEU A 357 -9.28 32.18 8.24
C LEU A 357 -10.12 31.92 6.98
N LEU A 358 -9.51 31.39 5.91
CA LEU A 358 -10.22 31.11 4.68
C LEU A 358 -10.94 29.76 4.79
N GLU A 359 -12.25 29.85 4.89
CA GLU A 359 -13.11 28.67 4.92
C GLU A 359 -13.14 27.95 3.58
N MET A 360 -13.35 26.63 3.64
CA MET A 360 -13.60 25.84 2.45
C MET A 360 -14.96 26.23 1.88
N PRO A 361 -15.08 26.54 0.58
CA PRO A 361 -16.40 26.77 -0.02
C PRO A 361 -17.32 25.57 0.21
N HIS A 362 -18.54 25.81 0.74
CA HIS A 362 -19.48 24.73 1.08
C HIS A 362 -19.86 23.84 -0.12
N GLY A 363 -19.86 24.42 -1.32
CA GLY A 363 -20.11 23.72 -2.57
C GLY A 363 -18.95 22.85 -3.05
N LEU A 364 -17.73 23.06 -2.56
CA LEU A 364 -16.51 22.41 -3.05
C LEU A 364 -16.61 20.88 -3.08
N PRO A 365 -17.11 20.18 -2.04
CA PRO A 365 -17.27 18.73 -2.07
C PRO A 365 -18.18 18.25 -3.20
N LYS A 366 -19.26 18.97 -3.51
CA LYS A 366 -20.16 18.63 -4.62
C LYS A 366 -19.49 18.86 -5.97
N TRP A 367 -18.74 19.95 -6.11
CA TRP A 367 -18.03 20.28 -7.35
C TRP A 367 -16.94 19.24 -7.66
N THR A 368 -16.11 18.91 -6.68
CA THR A 368 -15.04 17.92 -6.84
C THR A 368 -15.59 16.51 -7.04
N PHE A 369 -16.73 16.16 -6.42
CA PHE A 369 -17.35 14.85 -6.62
C PHE A 369 -17.80 14.63 -8.07
N LYS A 370 -18.35 15.65 -8.74
CA LYS A 370 -18.78 15.57 -10.14
C LYS A 370 -17.64 15.17 -11.07
N VAL A 371 -16.43 15.62 -10.77
CA VAL A 371 -15.24 15.33 -11.57
C VAL A 371 -14.56 14.04 -11.10
N CYS A 372 -14.37 13.87 -9.79
CA CYS A 372 -13.55 12.80 -9.22
C CYS A 372 -14.31 11.49 -8.91
N ARG A 373 -15.64 11.50 -8.90
CA ARG A 373 -16.49 10.30 -8.71
C ARG A 373 -16.05 9.41 -7.54
N GLY A 374 -15.74 10.02 -6.40
CA GLY A 374 -15.34 9.31 -5.18
C GLY A 374 -13.92 8.72 -5.18
N ARG A 375 -13.07 9.06 -6.17
CA ARG A 375 -11.67 8.59 -6.26
C ARG A 375 -10.73 9.55 -5.53
N ILE A 376 -10.14 9.09 -4.43
CA ILE A 376 -9.22 9.88 -3.60
C ILE A 376 -7.96 10.27 -4.38
N GLY A 377 -7.45 9.39 -5.26
CA GLY A 377 -6.26 9.69 -6.06
C GLY A 377 -6.48 10.87 -7.03
N TRP A 378 -7.67 10.94 -7.63
CA TRP A 378 -8.06 12.08 -8.47
C TRP A 378 -8.28 13.34 -7.64
N LEU A 379 -8.91 13.21 -6.48
CA LEU A 379 -9.10 14.32 -5.55
C LEU A 379 -7.75 14.94 -5.13
N ALA A 380 -6.78 14.11 -4.77
CA ALA A 380 -5.44 14.56 -4.38
C ALA A 380 -4.72 15.30 -5.50
N ALA A 381 -4.78 14.79 -6.73
CA ALA A 381 -4.19 15.43 -7.89
C ALA A 381 -4.85 16.80 -8.19
N GLY A 382 -6.18 16.85 -8.20
CA GLY A 382 -6.92 18.08 -8.44
C GLY A 382 -6.68 19.15 -7.37
N PHE A 383 -6.64 18.76 -6.09
CA PHE A 383 -6.34 19.71 -5.01
C PHE A 383 -4.91 20.24 -5.05
N ARG A 384 -3.94 19.40 -5.42
CA ARG A 384 -2.57 19.88 -5.64
C ARG A 384 -2.55 20.97 -6.71
N ALA A 385 -3.16 20.71 -7.86
CA ALA A 385 -3.24 21.69 -8.95
C ALA A 385 -4.01 22.96 -8.55
N LEU A 386 -5.13 22.81 -7.81
CA LEU A 386 -5.89 23.93 -7.27
C LEU A 386 -5.04 24.80 -6.36
N HIS A 387 -4.32 24.22 -5.41
CA HIS A 387 -3.49 24.98 -4.48
C HIS A 387 -2.28 25.63 -5.15
N GLU A 388 -1.67 24.96 -6.12
CA GLU A 388 -0.64 25.56 -6.97
C GLU A 388 -1.18 26.78 -7.72
N ARG A 389 -2.39 26.69 -8.29
CA ARG A 389 -3.06 27.80 -8.98
C ARG A 389 -3.40 28.96 -8.03
N LEU A 390 -3.97 28.67 -6.87
CA LEU A 390 -4.31 29.67 -5.85
C LEU A 390 -3.07 30.36 -5.26
N ALA A 391 -1.92 29.68 -5.24
CA ALA A 391 -0.66 30.30 -4.83
C ALA A 391 -0.18 31.34 -5.86
N TRP A 392 -0.30 31.05 -7.16
CA TRP A 392 0.07 31.98 -8.23
C TRP A 392 -0.95 33.10 -8.46
N GLU A 393 -2.23 32.82 -8.24
CA GLU A 393 -3.33 33.74 -8.50
C GLU A 393 -4.18 33.98 -7.23
N PRO A 394 -3.67 34.71 -6.22
CA PRO A 394 -4.40 34.98 -4.98
C PRO A 394 -5.71 35.74 -5.18
N GLU A 395 -5.86 36.42 -6.31
CA GLU A 395 -7.06 37.13 -6.75
C GLU A 395 -8.31 36.24 -6.76
N LEU A 396 -8.12 34.93 -7.03
CA LEU A 396 -9.19 33.92 -7.00
C LEU A 396 -9.78 33.70 -5.60
N LEU A 397 -9.19 34.28 -4.55
CA LEU A 397 -9.65 34.17 -3.16
C LEU A 397 -10.46 35.37 -2.68
N LYS A 398 -10.53 36.48 -3.44
CA LYS A 398 -11.12 37.75 -2.97
C LYS A 398 -12.62 37.67 -2.64
N ASN A 399 -13.35 36.74 -3.24
CA ASN A 399 -14.80 36.57 -3.06
C ASN A 399 -15.16 35.35 -2.20
N GLY A 400 -14.38 35.09 -1.14
CA GLY A 400 -14.63 33.97 -0.23
C GLY A 400 -14.16 32.59 -0.73
N GLY A 401 -13.39 32.55 -1.83
CA GLY A 401 -12.82 31.34 -2.41
C GLY A 401 -13.03 31.22 -3.92
N PRO A 402 -12.44 30.19 -4.57
CA PRO A 402 -12.56 29.98 -6.00
C PRO A 402 -14.00 29.63 -6.40
N SER A 403 -14.42 30.06 -7.60
CA SER A 403 -15.73 29.70 -8.15
C SER A 403 -15.77 28.22 -8.56
N LYS A 404 -16.98 27.71 -8.76
CA LYS A 404 -17.21 26.35 -9.26
C LYS A 404 -16.53 26.12 -10.62
N GLU A 405 -16.60 27.10 -11.50
CA GLU A 405 -16.05 27.04 -12.86
C GLU A 405 -14.53 26.91 -12.82
N VAL A 406 -13.87 27.72 -11.98
CA VAL A 406 -12.41 27.66 -11.78
C VAL A 406 -11.99 26.31 -11.21
N VAL A 407 -12.71 25.79 -10.21
CA VAL A 407 -12.41 24.46 -9.64
C VAL A 407 -12.58 23.36 -10.69
N ALA A 408 -13.67 23.40 -11.45
CA ALA A 408 -13.95 22.41 -12.49
C ALA A 408 -12.87 22.43 -13.58
N GLU A 409 -12.51 23.61 -14.09
CA GLU A 409 -11.46 23.79 -15.10
C GLU A 409 -10.12 23.17 -14.65
N ILE A 410 -9.67 23.50 -13.43
CA ILE A 410 -8.39 23.00 -12.91
C ILE A 410 -8.42 21.48 -12.74
N PHE A 411 -9.50 20.94 -12.16
CA PHE A 411 -9.63 19.50 -11.94
C PHE A 411 -9.75 18.74 -13.26
N GLU A 412 -10.51 19.23 -14.22
CA GLU A 412 -10.67 18.61 -15.54
C GLU A 412 -9.37 18.65 -16.34
N ALA A 413 -8.64 19.77 -16.32
CA ALA A 413 -7.32 19.87 -16.94
C ALA A 413 -6.34 18.86 -16.31
N GLN A 414 -6.32 18.76 -14.98
CA GLN A 414 -5.44 17.82 -14.29
C GLN A 414 -5.81 16.35 -14.55
N LEU A 415 -7.07 16.07 -14.85
CA LEU A 415 -7.58 14.72 -15.11
C LEU A 415 -7.84 14.44 -16.59
N GLN A 416 -7.33 15.25 -17.51
CA GLN A 416 -7.55 15.11 -18.95
C GLN A 416 -7.16 13.70 -19.46
N THR A 417 -6.06 13.14 -18.94
CA THR A 417 -5.63 11.77 -19.29
C THR A 417 -6.59 10.68 -18.81
N TYR A 418 -7.47 11.00 -17.86
CA TYR A 418 -8.50 10.11 -17.31
C TYR A 418 -9.91 10.42 -17.84
N GLU A 419 -10.10 11.46 -18.67
CA GLU A 419 -11.39 11.82 -19.25
C GLU A 419 -12.12 10.62 -19.88
N PRO A 420 -11.45 9.73 -20.66
CA PRO A 420 -12.11 8.55 -21.19
C PRO A 420 -12.62 7.57 -20.11
N ALA A 421 -11.87 7.41 -19.02
CA ALA A 421 -12.28 6.59 -17.89
C ALA A 421 -13.44 7.23 -17.11
N CYS A 422 -13.41 8.55 -16.92
CA CYS A 422 -14.52 9.30 -16.31
C CYS A 422 -15.81 9.16 -17.13
N ARG A 423 -15.73 9.28 -18.46
CA ARG A 423 -16.88 9.04 -19.36
C ARG A 423 -17.40 7.61 -19.26
N ALA A 424 -16.51 6.62 -19.24
CA ALA A 424 -16.89 5.22 -19.08
C ALA A 424 -17.60 4.97 -17.74
N ILE A 425 -17.11 5.54 -16.65
CA ILE A 425 -17.77 5.45 -15.33
C ILE A 425 -19.14 6.12 -15.37
N ALA A 426 -19.25 7.33 -15.93
CA ALA A 426 -20.53 8.05 -16.01
C ALA A 426 -21.58 7.25 -16.80
N ALA A 427 -21.21 6.78 -18.01
CA ALA A 427 -22.09 5.95 -18.83
C ALA A 427 -22.48 4.64 -18.12
N TYR A 428 -21.54 3.99 -17.43
CA TYR A 428 -21.82 2.77 -16.68
C TYR A 428 -22.77 2.99 -15.50
N VAL A 429 -22.67 4.13 -14.80
CA VAL A 429 -23.54 4.47 -13.67
C VAL A 429 -24.95 4.83 -14.14
N GLU A 430 -25.08 5.51 -15.28
CA GLU A 430 -26.37 5.89 -15.86
C GLU A 430 -27.10 4.68 -16.46
N ASP A 431 -26.42 3.91 -17.30
CA ASP A 431 -26.94 2.67 -17.89
C ASP A 431 -25.78 1.71 -18.22
N PRO A 432 -25.58 0.64 -17.43
CA PRO A 432 -24.56 -0.37 -17.71
C PRO A 432 -24.70 -1.05 -19.09
N ALA A 433 -25.88 -1.04 -19.72
CA ALA A 433 -26.08 -1.61 -21.05
C ALA A 433 -25.64 -0.66 -22.18
N SER A 434 -25.56 0.65 -21.91
CA SER A 434 -25.19 1.68 -22.89
C SER A 434 -23.69 1.71 -23.22
N ILE A 435 -22.83 1.17 -22.34
CA ILE A 435 -21.39 1.21 -22.53
C ILE A 435 -20.91 0.15 -23.53
N SER A 436 -20.16 0.58 -24.54
CA SER A 436 -19.62 -0.33 -25.55
C SER A 436 -18.67 -1.37 -24.93
N ARG A 437 -18.71 -2.61 -25.43
CA ARG A 437 -17.82 -3.70 -24.97
C ARG A 437 -16.33 -3.34 -25.04
N PRO A 438 -15.81 -2.66 -26.09
CA PRO A 438 -14.42 -2.21 -26.11
C PRO A 438 -14.09 -1.21 -25.00
N ALA A 439 -14.99 -0.25 -24.71
CA ALA A 439 -14.79 0.73 -23.66
C ALA A 439 -14.81 0.07 -22.27
N VAL A 440 -15.73 -0.87 -22.02
CA VAL A 440 -15.73 -1.68 -20.79
C VAL A 440 -14.36 -2.33 -20.62
N LYS A 441 -13.89 -3.09 -21.62
CA LYS A 441 -12.60 -3.82 -21.58
C LYS A 441 -11.41 -2.91 -21.28
N LEU A 442 -11.39 -1.70 -21.83
CA LEU A 442 -10.28 -0.76 -21.66
C LEU A 442 -10.27 -0.12 -20.27
N TYR A 443 -11.44 0.13 -19.68
CA TYR A 443 -11.59 0.83 -18.40
C TYR A 443 -12.09 -0.05 -17.25
N LEU A 444 -12.02 -1.39 -17.41
CA LEU A 444 -12.47 -2.38 -16.42
C LEU A 444 -11.96 -2.07 -15.00
N ASP A 445 -10.68 -1.72 -14.88
CA ASP A 445 -10.04 -1.44 -13.60
C ASP A 445 -10.52 -0.14 -12.93
N HIS A 446 -11.27 0.70 -13.65
CA HIS A 446 -11.86 1.94 -13.15
C HIS A 446 -13.33 1.80 -12.76
N LEU A 447 -14.05 0.79 -13.27
CA LEU A 447 -15.48 0.63 -13.04
C LEU A 447 -15.76 0.12 -11.60
N PRO A 448 -16.83 0.62 -10.93
CA PRO A 448 -17.26 0.11 -9.64
C PRO A 448 -17.84 -1.32 -9.75
N PHE A 449 -17.94 -2.02 -8.62
CA PHE A 449 -18.39 -3.42 -8.56
C PHE A 449 -19.69 -3.67 -9.36
N GLY A 450 -19.64 -4.70 -10.21
CA GLY A 450 -20.69 -5.09 -11.17
C GLY A 450 -20.15 -5.39 -12.58
N ALA A 451 -19.02 -4.79 -12.98
CA ALA A 451 -18.40 -5.15 -14.27
C ALA A 451 -17.83 -6.59 -14.27
N GLY A 452 -17.55 -7.15 -13.09
CA GLY A 452 -17.12 -8.55 -12.96
C GLY A 452 -18.19 -9.57 -13.33
N THR A 453 -19.49 -9.28 -13.13
CA THR A 453 -20.58 -10.14 -13.60
C THR A 453 -20.79 -10.02 -15.11
N ILE A 454 -20.40 -8.91 -15.74
CA ILE A 454 -20.29 -8.81 -17.21
C ILE A 454 -19.23 -9.78 -17.75
N LEU A 455 -18.19 -10.08 -16.96
CA LEU A 455 -17.23 -11.14 -17.28
C LEU A 455 -17.77 -12.55 -17.04
N ALA A 456 -18.75 -12.74 -16.15
CA ALA A 456 -19.39 -14.04 -15.91
C ALA A 456 -20.28 -14.50 -17.08
N GLY A 457 -20.68 -13.58 -17.97
CA GLY A 457 -21.32 -13.89 -19.26
C GLY A 457 -20.32 -14.17 -20.39
N LEU A 458 -19.01 -14.14 -20.13
CA LEU A 458 -18.02 -14.57 -21.11
C LEU A 458 -18.01 -16.10 -21.15
N PRO A 459 -18.10 -16.73 -22.33
CA PRO A 459 -17.82 -18.15 -22.43
C PRO A 459 -16.35 -18.39 -22.06
N THR A 460 -16.10 -18.76 -20.81
CA THR A 460 -14.85 -19.38 -20.37
C THR A 460 -14.79 -20.82 -20.89
N ARG A 461 -14.80 -20.97 -22.21
CA ARG A 461 -13.99 -22.02 -22.83
C ARG A 461 -12.81 -21.31 -23.46
N PRO A 462 -11.57 -21.55 -22.99
CA PRO A 462 -10.48 -21.47 -23.93
C PRO A 462 -10.87 -22.42 -25.06
N ARG A 463 -11.05 -21.90 -26.28
CA ARG A 463 -10.76 -22.75 -27.44
C ARG A 463 -9.29 -23.07 -27.28
N LEU A 464 -9.00 -24.19 -26.62
CA LEU A 464 -7.77 -24.93 -26.84
C LEU A 464 -7.63 -24.97 -28.35
N GLY A 465 -6.60 -24.31 -28.86
CA GLY A 465 -6.22 -24.40 -30.26
C GLY A 465 -5.94 -25.86 -30.54
N GLY A 466 -6.93 -26.57 -31.05
CA GLY A 466 -6.71 -27.77 -31.83
C GLY A 466 -6.09 -27.32 -33.15
N GLY A 467 -4.78 -27.26 -33.19
CA GLY A 467 -3.97 -27.39 -34.39
C GLY A 467 -2.92 -28.43 -34.05
N HIS A 468 -3.19 -29.70 -34.38
CA HIS A 468 -2.69 -30.36 -35.60
C HIS A 468 -1.15 -30.47 -35.63
N VAL A 469 -0.73 -31.72 -35.39
CA VAL A 469 0.59 -32.37 -35.55
C VAL A 469 1.67 -31.99 -34.54
#